data_AF-A0A957NSN7-F1
#
_entry.id   AF-A0A957NSN7-F1
#
_cell.length_a   1.000
_cell.length_b   1.000
_cell.length_c   1.000
_cell.angle_alpha   90.00
_cell.angle_beta   90.00
_cell.angle_gamma   90.00
#
_symmetry.space_group_name_H-M   'P 1'
#
loop_
_entity.id
_entity.type
_entity.pdbx_description
1 polymer ?
#
loop_
_entity_poly.entity_id
_entity_poly.type
_entity_poly.pdbx_seq_one_letter_code
_entity_poly.pdbx_strand_id
1 'polypeptide(L)' 'EDVRQQQDLFPLRRVATTDQWLPGETIVDTYYLRLPANAQEAQNGSPFKVQLILYDAETTTEVGRWETQLP' A
#
# COMPACT_ATOMS: atom_id res chain seq x y z
N GLU A 1 -17.89 -25.74 6.66
CA GLU A 1 -17.23 -24.80 7.59
C GLU A 1 -16.77 -23.60 6.79
N ASP A 2 -17.28 -22.43 7.13
CA ASP A 2 -17.05 -21.17 6.41
C ASP A 2 -15.74 -20.54 6.92
N VAL A 3 -14.63 -20.83 6.23
CA VAL A 3 -13.34 -20.23 6.53
C VAL A 3 -13.38 -18.79 6.03
N ARG A 4 -13.88 -17.87 6.87
CA ARG A 4 -13.71 -16.44 6.65
C ARG A 4 -12.21 -16.17 6.61
N GLN A 5 -11.66 -15.92 5.43
CA GLN A 5 -10.29 -15.50 5.27
C GLN A 5 -10.08 -14.24 6.10
N GLN A 6 -9.36 -14.38 7.21
CA GLN A 6 -8.99 -13.26 8.04
C GLN A 6 -7.95 -12.45 7.26
N GLN A 7 -8.41 -11.41 6.57
CA GLN A 7 -7.55 -10.46 5.88
C GLN A 7 -6.85 -9.61 6.94
N ASP A 8 -5.53 -9.73 7.05
CA ASP A 8 -4.73 -8.84 7.88
C ASP A 8 -4.59 -7.50 7.12
N LEU A 9 -5.50 -6.57 7.41
CA LEU A 9 -5.63 -5.28 6.72
C LEU A 9 -4.73 -4.17 7.32
N PHE A 10 -3.79 -4.52 8.18
CA PHE A 10 -2.88 -3.57 8.83
C PHE A 10 -1.45 -4.08 8.79
N PRO A 11 -0.44 -3.20 8.61
CA PRO A 11 0.97 -3.58 8.69
C PRO A 11 1.25 -4.10 10.09
N LEU A 12 1.20 -5.43 10.23
CA LEU A 12 1.40 -6.20 11.46
C LEU A 12 0.75 -5.57 12.71
N ARG A 13 -0.38 -4.86 12.61
CA ARG A 13 -1.00 -4.10 13.75
C ARG A 13 -0.04 -3.21 14.56
N ARG A 14 0.99 -2.59 13.94
CA ARG A 14 2.06 -1.86 14.66
C ARG A 14 2.90 -2.74 15.61
N VAL A 15 2.95 -4.06 15.40
CA VAL A 15 3.72 -4.98 16.26
C VAL A 15 5.23 -4.81 16.06
N ALA A 16 5.67 -4.28 14.92
CA ALA A 16 7.03 -3.84 14.70
C ALA A 16 7.08 -2.31 14.71
N THR A 17 7.43 -1.73 15.86
CA THR A 17 7.66 -0.28 15.98
C THR A 17 8.97 0.07 15.26
N THR A 18 8.97 1.22 14.55
CA THR A 18 10.08 1.62 13.68
C THR A 18 11.37 2.01 14.44
N ASP A 19 11.30 2.09 15.76
CA ASP A 19 12.42 2.33 16.68
C ASP A 19 13.31 1.10 16.87
N GLN A 20 12.88 -0.08 16.41
CA GLN A 20 13.67 -1.31 16.45
C GLN A 20 14.45 -1.58 15.15
N TRP A 21 14.27 -0.75 14.13
CA TRP A 21 14.92 -0.94 12.83
C TRP A 21 16.35 -0.43 12.85
N LEU A 22 17.27 -1.18 12.23
CA LEU A 22 18.66 -0.76 12.11
C LEU A 22 18.82 0.24 10.95
N PRO A 23 19.75 1.22 11.05
CA PRO A 23 20.06 2.09 9.93
C PRO A 23 20.48 1.29 8.69
N GLY A 24 19.79 1.52 7.56
CA GLY A 24 20.06 0.84 6.28
C GLY A 24 19.35 -0.50 6.10
N GLU A 25 18.54 -0.94 7.07
CA GLU A 25 17.73 -2.14 6.94
C GLU A 25 16.68 -1.98 5.83
N THR A 26 16.55 -3.02 4.99
CA THR A 26 15.51 -3.05 3.95
C THR A 26 14.21 -3.57 4.56
N ILE A 27 13.18 -2.74 4.55
CA ILE A 27 11.85 -3.10 5.06
C ILE A 27 11.01 -3.63 3.90
N VAL A 28 10.38 -4.78 4.11
CA VAL A 28 9.41 -5.37 3.18
C VAL A 28 8.06 -5.39 3.87
N ASP A 29 7.07 -4.73 3.26
CA ASP A 29 5.70 -4.70 3.75
C ASP A 29 4.72 -4.95 2.58
N THR A 30 3.54 -5.47 2.90
CA THR A 30 2.48 -5.75 1.92
C THR A 30 1.18 -5.17 2.41
N TYR A 31 0.59 -4.28 1.62
CA TYR A 31 -0.70 -3.67 1.91
C TYR A 31 -1.72 -3.94 0.81
N TYR A 32 -2.91 -4.38 1.21
CA TYR A 32 -4.02 -4.58 0.28
C TYR A 32 -4.79 -3.27 0.09
N LEU A 33 -4.82 -2.76 -1.14
CA LEU A 33 -5.61 -1.60 -1.50
C LEU A 33 -6.95 -2.04 -2.09
N ARG A 34 -8.05 -1.46 -1.59
CA ARG A 34 -9.37 -1.62 -2.21
C ARG A 34 -9.45 -0.70 -3.41
N LEU A 35 -9.60 -1.27 -4.59
CA LEU A 35 -9.88 -0.52 -5.81
C LEU A 35 -11.37 -0.12 -5.84
N PRO A 36 -11.70 1.09 -6.32
CA PRO A 36 -13.09 1.50 -6.49
C PRO A 36 -13.78 0.64 -7.56
N ALA A 37 -15.10 0.49 -7.48
CA ALA A 37 -15.85 -0.45 -8.34
C ALA A 37 -15.70 -0.15 -9.84
N ASN A 38 -15.60 1.13 -10.21
CA ASN A 38 -15.31 1.56 -11.58
C ASN A 38 -13.90 1.15 -12.07
N ALA A 39 -12.97 0.88 -11.14
CA ALA A 39 -11.67 0.32 -11.49
C ALA A 39 -11.74 -1.20 -11.76
N GLN A 40 -12.76 -1.88 -11.25
CA GLN A 40 -13.03 -3.27 -11.64
C GLN A 40 -13.66 -3.34 -13.04
N GLU A 41 -14.46 -2.35 -13.42
CA GLU A 41 -15.10 -2.32 -14.75
C GLU A 41 -14.12 -2.12 -15.91
N ALA A 42 -13.00 -1.40 -15.70
CA ALA A 42 -11.97 -1.28 -16.72
C ALA A 42 -10.98 -2.45 -16.79
N GLN A 43 -11.25 -3.55 -16.06
CA GLN A 43 -10.72 -4.89 -16.41
C GLN A 43 -11.09 -5.32 -17.84
N ASN A 44 -12.03 -4.62 -18.50
CA ASN A 44 -12.30 -4.72 -19.93
C ASN A 44 -11.23 -4.03 -20.83
N GLY A 45 -9.96 -4.06 -20.41
CA GLY A 45 -8.81 -3.71 -21.26
C GLY A 45 -8.34 -2.25 -21.23
N SER A 46 -8.79 -1.43 -20.27
CA SER A 46 -8.23 -0.08 -20.09
C SER A 46 -7.24 -0.06 -18.93
N PRO A 47 -5.95 0.23 -19.17
CA PRO A 47 -4.93 0.09 -18.15
C PRO A 47 -5.00 1.21 -17.11
N PHE A 48 -4.95 0.85 -15.82
CA PHE A 48 -5.03 1.82 -14.72
C PHE A 48 -3.65 2.31 -14.29
N LYS A 49 -3.57 3.59 -13.93
CA LYS A 49 -2.38 4.16 -13.30
C LYS A 49 -2.53 4.19 -11.79
N VAL A 50 -1.50 3.74 -11.10
CA VAL A 50 -1.36 3.89 -9.64
C VAL A 50 -0.29 4.94 -9.39
N GLN A 51 -0.61 5.90 -8.53
CA GLN A 51 0.32 6.89 -8.05
C GLN A 51 0.50 6.73 -6.54
N LEU A 52 1.74 6.65 -6.09
CA LEU A 52 2.12 6.72 -4.69
C LEU A 52 2.84 8.04 -4.44
N ILE A 53 2.44 8.74 -3.39
CA ILE A 53 3.09 9.96 -2.93
C ILE A 53 3.46 9.74 -1.46
N LEU A 54 4.73 9.94 -1.14
CA LEU A 54 5.25 9.88 0.22
C LEU A 54 5.30 11.30 0.77
N TYR A 55 4.70 11.48 1.95
CA TYR A 55 4.71 12.73 2.68
C TYR A 55 5.49 12.57 3.98
N ASP A 56 6.21 13.61 4.36
CA ASP A 56 6.70 13.78 5.72
C ASP A 56 5.51 13.95 6.67
N ALA A 57 5.45 13.14 7.73
CA ALA A 57 4.27 13.06 8.59
C ALA A 57 4.07 14.30 9.47
N GLU A 58 5.14 15.03 9.79
CA GLU A 58 5.08 16.21 10.65
C GLU A 58 4.73 17.46 9.85
N THR A 59 5.36 17.61 8.68
CA THR A 59 5.28 18.82 7.87
C THR A 59 4.26 18.72 6.73
N THR A 60 3.77 17.51 6.42
CA THR A 60 2.93 17.20 5.25
C THR A 60 3.58 17.54 3.90
N THR A 61 4.90 17.72 3.89
CA THR A 61 5.66 18.01 2.68
C THR A 61 5.83 16.73 1.86
N GLU A 62 5.65 16.80 0.54
CA GLU A 62 5.96 15.68 -0.36
C GLU A 62 7.47 15.41 -0.36
N VAL A 63 7.87 14.19 -0.03
CA VAL A 63 9.28 13.76 -0.02
C VAL A 63 9.60 12.77 -1.14
N GLY A 64 8.57 12.22 -1.80
CA GLY A 64 8.77 11.29 -2.91
C GLY A 64 7.48 10.99 -3.66
N ARG A 65 7.65 10.56 -4.91
CA ARG A 65 6.55 10.19 -5.80
C ARG A 65 6.96 9.04 -6.71
N TRP A 66 6.02 8.14 -6.93
CA TRP A 66 6.18 7.03 -7.86
C TRP A 66 4.88 6.78 -8.62
N GLU A 67 4.97 6.39 -9.89
CA GLU A 67 3.82 6.00 -10.70
C GLU A 67 4.09 4.68 -11.42
N THR A 68 3.05 3.87 -11.58
CA THR A 68 3.08 2.68 -12.43
C THR A 68 1.74 2.45 -13.12
N GLN A 69 1.75 1.58 -14.12
CA GLN A 69 0.56 1.05 -14.76
C GLN A 69 0.30 -0.38 -14.26
N LEU A 70 -0.93 -0.66 -13.82
CA LEU A 70 -1.33 -2.02 -13.47
C LEU A 70 -1.78 -2.78 -14.73
N PRO A 71 -1.47 -4.09 -14.81
CA PRO A 71 -1.93 -4.96 -15.89
C PRO A 71 -3.45 -5.14 -15.91
#